data_AF-A0A7C1BFD5-F1
#
_entry.id   AF-A0A7C1BFD5-F1
#
_cell.length_a   1.000
_cell.length_b   1.000
_cell.length_c   1.000
_cell.angle_alpha   90.00
_cell.angle_beta   90.00
_cell.angle_gamma   90.00
#
_symmetry.space_group_name_H-M   'P 1'
#
loop_
_entity.id
_entity.type
_entity.pdbx_description
1 polymer ?
#
loop_
_entity_poly.entity_id
_entity_poly.type
_entity_poly.pdbx_seq_one_letter_code
_entity_poly.pdbx_strand_id
1 'polypeptide(L)'
;MRKTVWLLVIMGLILPAAAGAQQEVTIYDIQYTTDPSGASPMVGDTVLTYGIVTGIFGNNFFIEERPGGAWHGIYVYRGYNSSPTVSIGDSVSVTGIVSEYYNLTEIGCN
;
A
#
# COMPACT_ATOMS: atom_id res chain seq x y z
N MET A 1 57.86 16.90 -33.49
CA MET A 1 57.37 15.83 -32.60
C MET A 1 56.43 16.45 -31.58
N ARG A 2 55.11 16.31 -31.74
CA ARG A 2 54.10 16.89 -30.84
C ARG A 2 53.62 15.82 -29.87
N LYS A 3 53.83 16.04 -28.56
CA LYS A 3 53.37 15.18 -27.46
C LYS A 3 51.98 15.65 -27.04
N THR A 4 51.00 14.73 -26.96
CA THR A 4 49.63 14.96 -26.47
C THR A 4 49.21 13.69 -25.70
N VAL A 5 49.23 13.68 -24.35
CA VAL A 5 48.13 13.95 -23.36
C VAL A 5 47.11 12.80 -23.33
N TRP A 6 47.21 11.85 -22.37
CA TRP A 6 46.62 11.70 -21.00
C TRP A 6 45.31 10.88 -20.95
N LEU A 7 45.21 10.03 -19.92
CA LEU A 7 44.18 9.01 -19.66
C LEU A 7 42.72 9.51 -19.77
N LEU A 8 41.84 8.64 -20.28
CA LEU A 8 40.43 8.63 -19.90
C LEU A 8 40.11 7.29 -19.23
N VAL A 9 39.96 7.35 -17.91
CA VAL A 9 39.28 6.35 -17.09
C VAL A 9 37.83 6.33 -17.56
N ILE A 10 37.38 5.21 -18.13
CA ILE A 10 35.96 5.02 -18.40
C ILE A 10 35.30 4.74 -17.05
N MET A 11 34.79 5.82 -16.47
CA MET A 11 33.96 5.89 -15.28
C MET A 11 32.80 4.91 -15.43
N GLY A 12 32.77 3.88 -14.57
CA GLY A 12 31.66 2.95 -14.51
C GLY A 12 30.36 3.72 -14.27
N LEU A 13 29.43 3.61 -15.20
CA LEU A 13 28.07 4.12 -15.04
C LEU A 13 27.38 3.25 -13.98
N ILE A 14 27.45 3.68 -12.72
CA ILE A 14 26.57 3.14 -11.69
C ILE A 14 25.18 3.71 -12.00
N LEU A 15 24.31 2.88 -12.57
CA LEU A 15 22.89 3.20 -12.63
C LEU A 15 22.40 3.31 -11.19
N PRO A 16 21.81 4.44 -10.75
CA PRO A 16 21.06 4.41 -9.51
C PRO A 16 19.92 3.41 -9.73
N ALA A 17 19.86 2.37 -8.91
CA ALA A 17 18.67 1.54 -8.81
C ALA A 17 17.52 2.49 -8.45
N ALA A 18 16.62 2.74 -9.39
CA ALA A 18 15.36 3.40 -9.08
C ALA A 18 14.61 2.47 -8.14
N ALA A 19 14.74 2.70 -6.84
CA ALA A 19 13.86 2.11 -5.86
C ALA A 19 12.44 2.54 -6.26
N GLY A 20 11.67 1.60 -6.80
CA GLY A 20 10.30 1.86 -7.25
C GLY A 20 9.48 2.33 -6.04
N ALA A 21 9.08 3.59 -6.04
CA ALA A 21 8.05 4.04 -5.13
C ALA A 21 6.77 3.28 -5.50
N GLN A 22 6.26 2.47 -4.59
CA GLN A 22 4.98 1.79 -4.78
C GLN A 22 3.90 2.87 -4.88
N GLN A 23 3.16 2.87 -5.99
CA GLN A 23 2.14 3.89 -6.25
C GLN A 23 1.04 3.79 -5.18
N GLU A 24 0.70 4.92 -4.57
CA GLU A 24 -0.44 5.03 -3.65
C GLU A 24 -1.74 4.89 -4.44
N VAL A 25 -2.66 4.09 -3.89
CA VAL A 25 -4.00 3.86 -4.45
C VAL A 25 -5.08 4.19 -3.41
N THR A 26 -6.21 4.70 -3.88
CA THR A 26 -7.34 5.04 -3.02
C THR A 26 -8.01 3.77 -2.51
N ILE A 27 -8.66 3.86 -1.36
CA ILE A 27 -9.49 2.76 -0.85
C ILE A 27 -10.64 2.46 -1.82
N TYR A 28 -11.22 3.50 -2.44
CA TYR A 28 -12.21 3.33 -3.48
C TYR A 28 -11.70 2.51 -4.66
N ASP A 29 -10.49 2.76 -5.16
CA ASP A 29 -9.91 1.98 -6.26
C ASP A 29 -9.66 0.51 -5.87
N ILE A 30 -9.31 0.27 -4.60
CA ILE A 30 -9.16 -1.09 -4.07
C ILE A 30 -10.53 -1.79 -3.99
N GLN A 31 -11.55 -1.10 -3.49
CA GLN A 31 -12.81 -1.71 -3.09
C GLN A 31 -13.83 -1.77 -4.24
N TYR A 32 -14.01 -0.68 -4.99
CA TYR A 32 -15.10 -0.54 -5.95
C TYR A 32 -14.99 -1.57 -7.07
N THR A 33 -16.10 -2.29 -7.28
CA THR A 33 -16.19 -3.31 -8.31
C THR A 33 -17.59 -3.35 -8.91
N THR A 34 -17.68 -3.77 -10.16
CA THR A 34 -18.94 -4.17 -10.80
C THR A 34 -19.11 -5.68 -10.86
N ASP A 35 -18.17 -6.44 -10.29
CA ASP A 35 -18.28 -7.89 -10.20
C ASP A 35 -19.47 -8.27 -9.29
N PRO A 36 -20.41 -9.13 -9.74
CA PRO A 36 -21.56 -9.54 -8.93
C PRO A 36 -21.20 -10.24 -7.61
N SER A 37 -19.99 -10.79 -7.49
CA SER A 37 -19.48 -11.36 -6.24
C SER A 37 -19.10 -10.31 -5.19
N GLY A 38 -18.90 -9.06 -5.61
CA GLY A 38 -18.40 -7.98 -4.75
C GLY A 38 -16.89 -8.01 -4.54
N ALA A 39 -16.16 -8.91 -5.21
CA ALA A 39 -14.71 -9.03 -5.05
C ALA A 39 -13.95 -7.82 -5.62
N SER A 40 -12.92 -7.41 -4.90
CA SER A 40 -12.01 -6.35 -5.33
C SER A 40 -11.34 -6.68 -6.68
N PRO A 41 -11.15 -5.69 -7.57
CA PRO A 41 -10.36 -5.87 -8.79
C PRO A 41 -8.86 -6.02 -8.53
N MET A 42 -8.41 -5.76 -7.29
CA MET A 42 -6.99 -5.72 -6.91
C MET A 42 -6.57 -6.95 -6.08
N VAL A 43 -7.39 -7.99 -5.99
CA VAL A 43 -7.06 -9.21 -5.23
C VAL A 43 -5.72 -9.79 -5.70
N GLY A 44 -4.80 -9.97 -4.74
CA GLY A 44 -3.44 -10.47 -4.98
C GLY A 44 -2.39 -9.38 -5.20
N ASP A 45 -2.80 -8.12 -5.40
CA ASP A 45 -1.86 -7.00 -5.52
C ASP A 45 -1.37 -6.55 -4.14
N THR A 46 -0.09 -6.18 -4.07
CA THR A 46 0.41 -5.38 -2.94
C THR A 46 0.08 -3.91 -3.22
N VAL A 47 -0.58 -3.26 -2.27
CA VAL A 47 -0.99 -1.85 -2.36
C VAL A 47 -0.38 -1.01 -1.26
N LEU A 48 -0.27 0.29 -1.50
CA LEU A 48 -0.02 1.32 -0.50
C LEU A 48 -1.26 2.23 -0.48
N THR A 49 -1.90 2.39 0.67
CA THR A 49 -3.07 3.26 0.82
C THR A 49 -3.04 4.04 2.13
N TYR A 50 -3.87 5.07 2.25
CA TYR A 50 -3.96 5.94 3.41
C TYR A 50 -5.39 6.09 3.89
N GLY A 51 -5.56 6.24 5.21
CA GLY A 51 -6.87 6.51 5.78
C GLY A 51 -6.80 6.88 7.25
N ILE A 52 -7.95 7.27 7.78
CA ILE A 52 -8.17 7.51 9.21
C ILE A 52 -8.71 6.24 9.84
N VAL A 53 -8.15 5.79 10.97
CA VAL A 53 -8.67 4.65 11.72
C VAL A 53 -10.07 4.97 12.24
N THR A 54 -11.07 4.16 11.88
CA THR A 54 -12.48 4.36 12.25
C THR A 54 -13.02 3.31 13.22
N GLY A 55 -12.35 2.16 13.35
CA GLY A 55 -12.73 1.11 14.31
C GLY A 55 -11.59 0.13 14.57
N ILE A 56 -11.53 -0.42 15.78
CA ILE A 56 -10.45 -1.32 16.23
C ILE A 56 -11.04 -2.66 16.70
N PHE A 57 -10.44 -3.76 16.26
CA PHE A 57 -10.85 -5.14 16.54
C PHE A 57 -9.62 -5.97 16.90
N GLY A 58 -9.19 -5.90 18.17
CA GLY A 58 -7.93 -6.49 18.62
C GLY A 58 -6.74 -5.79 17.97
N ASN A 59 -5.93 -6.51 17.21
CA ASN A 59 -4.81 -5.95 16.44
C ASN A 59 -5.23 -5.36 15.09
N ASN A 60 -6.39 -5.77 14.59
CA ASN A 60 -6.91 -5.38 13.29
C ASN A 60 -7.76 -4.11 13.44
N PHE A 61 -8.01 -3.42 12.34
CA PHE A 61 -8.76 -2.17 12.37
C PHE A 61 -9.35 -1.83 11.01
N PHE A 62 -10.30 -0.91 10.98
CA PHE A 62 -10.78 -0.28 9.76
C PHE A 62 -10.14 1.09 9.58
N ILE A 63 -9.85 1.42 8.33
CA ILE A 63 -9.50 2.78 7.92
C ILE A 63 -10.53 3.29 6.91
N GLU A 64 -10.77 4.60 6.89
CA GLU A 64 -11.58 5.28 5.89
C GLU A 64 -10.80 6.45 5.30
N GLU A 65 -10.80 6.58 3.97
CA GLU A 65 -10.19 7.71 3.28
C GLU A 65 -11.10 8.95 3.28
N ARG A 66 -10.57 10.08 2.82
CA ARG A 66 -11.30 11.34 2.72
C ARG A 66 -11.34 11.83 1.26
N PRO A 67 -12.50 12.24 0.73
CA PRO A 67 -13.83 12.15 1.34
C PRO A 67 -14.27 10.70 1.55
N GLY A 68 -15.03 10.46 2.63
CA GLY A 68 -15.56 9.12 2.94
C GLY A 68 -16.82 8.80 2.14
N GLY A 69 -17.38 7.61 2.35
CA GLY A 69 -18.60 7.15 1.68
C GLY A 69 -18.59 5.65 1.39
N ALA A 70 -19.52 5.21 0.54
CA ALA A 70 -19.54 3.83 0.08
C ALA A 70 -18.21 3.48 -0.61
N TRP A 71 -17.64 2.32 -0.29
CA TRP A 71 -16.36 1.82 -0.83
C TRP A 71 -15.11 2.61 -0.42
N HIS A 72 -15.21 3.58 0.50
CA HIS A 72 -14.05 4.35 0.98
C HIS A 72 -13.46 3.82 2.30
N GLY A 73 -13.98 2.71 2.82
CA GLY A 73 -13.50 2.04 4.02
C GLY A 73 -12.94 0.66 3.72
N ILE A 74 -11.84 0.27 4.38
CA ILE A 74 -11.24 -1.06 4.23
C ILE A 74 -10.75 -1.62 5.55
N TYR A 75 -10.83 -2.94 5.67
CA TYR A 75 -10.32 -3.68 6.81
C TYR A 75 -8.83 -3.96 6.65
N VAL A 76 -8.08 -3.71 7.72
CA VAL A 76 -6.64 -3.97 7.80
C VAL A 76 -6.42 -5.15 8.72
N TYR A 77 -6.01 -6.27 8.13
CA TYR A 77 -5.73 -7.52 8.83
C TYR A 77 -4.24 -7.60 9.18
N ARG A 78 -3.94 -7.64 10.48
CA ARG A 78 -2.59 -7.74 11.04
C ARG A 78 -2.30 -9.07 11.72
N GLY A 79 -3.29 -9.93 11.83
CA GLY A 79 -3.18 -11.20 12.57
C GLY A 79 -2.66 -10.97 13.99
N TYR A 80 -1.50 -11.55 14.30
CA TYR A 80 -0.88 -11.44 15.62
C TYR A 80 0.02 -10.22 15.81
N ASN A 81 0.24 -9.41 14.76
CA ASN A 81 1.10 -8.24 14.84
C ASN A 81 0.38 -7.04 15.50
N SER A 82 0.83 -6.65 16.69
CA SER A 82 0.25 -5.55 17.48
C SER A 82 1.04 -4.23 17.40
N SER A 83 2.16 -4.17 16.68
CA SER A 83 3.03 -2.98 16.57
C SER A 83 3.04 -2.36 15.15
N PRO A 84 2.89 -1.03 15.00
CA PRO A 84 2.65 -0.04 16.05
C PRO A 84 1.23 -0.14 16.63
N THR A 85 1.03 0.44 17.81
CA THR A 85 -0.32 0.66 18.37
C THR A 85 -1.02 1.73 17.56
N VAL A 86 -2.30 1.53 17.27
CA VAL A 86 -3.17 2.48 16.58
C VAL A 86 -4.38 2.82 17.44
N SER A 87 -4.87 4.04 17.30
CA SER A 87 -6.07 4.56 17.96
C SER A 87 -7.07 5.06 16.91
N ILE A 88 -8.37 5.02 17.25
CA ILE A 88 -9.40 5.64 16.40
C ILE A 88 -9.08 7.14 16.24
N GLY A 89 -9.11 7.62 15.00
CA GLY A 89 -8.74 8.98 14.63
C GLY A 89 -7.31 9.14 14.14
N ASP A 90 -6.44 8.13 14.30
CA ASP A 90 -5.08 8.17 13.75
C ASP A 90 -5.12 8.15 12.22
N SER A 91 -4.31 8.99 11.59
CA SER A 91 -4.00 8.90 10.16
C SER A 91 -2.89 7.89 9.94
N VAL A 92 -3.15 6.86 9.15
CA VAL A 92 -2.20 5.76 8.91
C VAL A 92 -1.96 5.52 7.43
N SER A 93 -0.77 5.01 7.13
CA SER A 93 -0.41 4.44 5.85
C SER A 93 -0.32 2.93 5.99
N VAL A 94 -0.91 2.19 5.05
CA VAL A 94 -0.92 0.73 5.08
C VAL A 94 -0.36 0.20 3.78
N THR A 95 0.69 -0.61 3.89
CA THR A 95 1.18 -1.45 2.80
C THR A 95 0.84 -2.90 3.09
N GLY A 96 0.23 -3.59 2.14
CA GLY A 96 -0.14 -5.00 2.31
C GLY A 96 -0.74 -5.59 1.05
N ILE A 97 -1.09 -6.87 1.11
CA ILE A 97 -1.70 -7.60 0.00
C ILE A 97 -3.22 -7.54 0.13
N VAL A 98 -3.91 -7.20 -0.95
CA VAL A 98 -5.38 -7.22 -1.01
C VAL A 98 -5.88 -8.67 -1.10
N SER A 99 -6.80 -9.05 -0.22
CA SER A 99 -7.36 -10.40 -0.15
C SER A 99 -8.88 -10.36 0.08
N GLU A 100 -9.56 -11.44 -0.29
CA GLU A 100 -10.96 -11.68 0.05
C GLU A 100 -11.04 -12.72 1.17
N TYR A 101 -11.71 -12.38 2.26
CA TYR A 101 -11.95 -13.30 3.37
C TYR A 101 -13.37 -13.17 3.89
N TYR A 102 -14.14 -14.26 3.85
CA TYR A 102 -15.58 -14.27 4.19
C TYR A 102 -16.41 -13.17 3.49
N ASN A 103 -16.16 -12.95 2.19
CA ASN A 103 -16.79 -11.90 1.36
C ASN A 103 -16.48 -10.46 1.83
N LEU A 104 -15.33 -10.27 2.47
CA LEU A 104 -14.79 -8.96 2.84
C LEU A 104 -13.42 -8.79 2.18
N THR A 105 -13.25 -7.71 1.42
CA THR A 105 -11.94 -7.26 0.98
C THR A 105 -11.15 -6.70 2.17
N GLU A 106 -9.92 -7.18 2.34
CA GLU A 106 -9.00 -6.74 3.39
C GLU A 106 -7.58 -6.51 2.87
N ILE A 107 -6.81 -5.68 3.59
CA ILE A 107 -5.37 -5.52 3.39
C ILE A 107 -4.64 -6.33 4.45
N GLY A 108 -3.99 -7.42 4.04
CA GLY A 108 -3.13 -8.23 4.89
C GLY A 108 -1.73 -7.62 5.03
N CYS A 109 -1.32 -7.31 6.26
CA CYS A 109 0.00 -6.72 6.59
C CYS A 109 0.70 -7.41 7.76
N ASN A 110 0.34 -8.67 7.99
CA ASN A 110 0.88 -9.58 9.00
C ASN A 110 2.35 -9.97 8.80
#